data_AF-A0A4R0R7M9-F1
#
_entry.id   AF-A0A4R0R7M9-F1
#
_cell.length_a   1.000
_cell.length_b   1.000
_cell.length_c   1.000
_cell.angle_alpha   90.00
_cell.angle_beta   90.00
_cell.angle_gamma   90.00
#
_symmetry.space_group_name_H-M   'P 1'
#
loop_
_entity.id
_entity.type
_entity.pdbx_description
1 polymer ?
#
loop_
_entity_poly.entity_id
_entity_poly.type
_entity_poly.pdbx_seq_one_letter_code
_entity_poly.pdbx_strand_id
1 'polypeptide(L)'
;MTPLRQALGGFGLASGVAAAGLLGGASLLDATASRQVQAQGTPALLEFRWDDSRDFRKLYYFQSSTRQLERAEYFMMLRPKDRKTAILKLSISVPDYFNSKITPDDLVLCRMELGGMLSRSRCKEKLPAVFEVNEKQTAIEVFPDTPIPTGGTYAVVMNIFNPNRSGMFQFNALAQAPGDVPVAGYLGSWVIDID
;
A
#
# COMPACT_ATOMS: atom_id res chain seq x y z
N MET A 1 -19.80 52.95 45.69
CA MET A 1 -19.25 52.53 44.39
C MET A 1 -17.74 52.45 44.51
N THR A 2 -17.19 51.32 44.04
CA THR A 2 -15.78 51.08 43.69
C THR A 2 -14.78 50.84 44.84
N PRO A 3 -14.21 49.61 44.94
CA PRO A 3 -13.12 49.27 45.86
C PRO A 3 -11.73 49.62 45.25
N LEU A 4 -10.73 50.06 46.04
CA LEU A 4 -9.87 49.30 46.99
C LEU A 4 -8.84 48.44 46.22
N ARG A 5 -7.53 48.42 46.47
CA ARG A 5 -6.59 49.11 47.38
C ARG A 5 -5.19 48.69 46.90
N GLN A 6 -4.25 49.63 46.79
CA GLN A 6 -2.81 49.34 46.79
C GLN A 6 -2.34 49.13 48.23
N ALA A 7 -1.39 48.19 48.44
CA ALA A 7 -0.56 48.08 49.64
C ALA A 7 0.84 47.61 49.17
N LEU A 8 1.83 48.50 49.23
CA LEU A 8 2.93 48.54 50.22
C LEU A 8 3.93 47.38 50.00
N GLY A 9 5.12 47.67 49.45
CA GLY A 9 6.31 48.13 50.20
C GLY A 9 7.22 46.91 50.37
N GLY A 10 8.46 46.86 49.91
CA GLY A 10 9.60 47.74 50.18
C GLY A 10 10.67 46.90 50.91
N PHE A 11 11.95 47.11 50.57
CA PHE A 11 13.18 46.48 51.13
C PHE A 11 13.43 45.01 50.74
N GLY A 12 14.62 44.56 50.38
CA GLY A 12 15.95 45.15 50.50
C GLY A 12 16.91 44.14 51.16
N LEU A 13 17.90 43.70 50.37
CA LEU A 13 19.22 43.14 50.76
C LEU A 13 19.35 41.69 51.28
N ALA A 14 20.52 41.16 50.88
CA ALA A 14 21.41 40.24 51.60
C ALA A 14 21.29 38.72 51.32
N SER A 15 22.17 38.29 50.41
CA SER A 15 23.22 37.26 50.61
C SER A 15 22.90 35.90 51.25
N GLY A 16 23.32 34.84 50.54
CA GLY A 16 24.10 33.75 51.16
C GLY A 16 23.44 32.38 51.26
N VAL A 17 23.78 31.52 50.29
CA VAL A 17 24.05 30.07 50.36
C VAL A 17 23.42 29.24 51.49
N ALA A 18 22.56 28.28 51.14
CA ALA A 18 22.61 26.91 51.66
C ALA A 18 21.74 25.95 50.82
N ALA A 19 22.26 24.75 50.62
CA ALA A 19 21.71 23.69 49.80
C ALA A 19 20.39 23.10 50.31
N ALA A 20 19.58 22.57 49.39
CA ALA A 20 19.04 21.20 49.38
C ALA A 20 17.59 21.13 48.85
N GLY A 21 17.38 20.26 47.86
CA GLY A 21 16.15 19.48 47.74
C GLY A 21 15.18 19.88 46.63
N LEU A 22 14.75 18.84 45.90
CA LEU A 22 13.62 18.77 44.97
C LEU A 22 13.87 19.25 43.53
N LEU A 23 14.65 18.44 42.80
CA LEU A 23 14.48 18.32 41.34
C LEU A 23 13.14 17.64 41.06
N GLY A 24 12.08 18.43 40.95
CA GLY A 24 10.86 18.07 40.22
C GLY A 24 10.89 18.79 38.88
N GLY A 25 10.81 18.06 37.76
CA GLY A 25 10.73 18.71 36.45
C GLY A 25 10.96 17.78 35.26
N ALA A 26 9.87 17.17 34.80
CA ALA A 26 9.60 16.75 33.42
C ALA A 26 10.66 15.88 32.69
N SER A 27 10.55 14.56 32.86
CA SER A 27 11.03 13.63 31.83
C SER A 27 10.16 13.80 30.57
N LEU A 28 10.79 14.31 29.51
CA LEU A 28 10.28 14.40 28.15
C LEU A 28 9.81 13.01 27.71
N LEU A 29 8.50 12.83 27.55
CA LEU A 29 7.93 11.68 26.86
C LEU A 29 8.27 11.81 25.39
N ASP A 30 9.38 11.18 24.99
CA ASP A 30 9.77 11.04 23.60
C ASP A 30 8.74 10.13 22.92
N ALA A 31 7.78 10.77 22.24
CA ALA A 31 6.73 10.12 21.49
C ALA A 31 7.34 9.48 20.23
N THR A 32 7.99 8.33 20.42
CA THR A 32 8.27 7.39 19.35
C THR A 32 6.93 6.79 18.92
N ALA A 33 6.20 7.54 18.08
CA ALA A 33 5.07 7.03 17.34
C ALA A 33 5.59 5.88 16.47
N SER A 34 5.47 4.65 16.98
CA SER A 34 5.68 3.45 16.19
C SER A 34 4.77 3.54 14.97
N ARG A 35 5.35 3.72 13.78
CA ARG A 35 4.62 3.41 12.54
C ARG A 35 4.31 1.92 12.63
N GLN A 36 3.09 1.60 13.04
CA GLN A 36 2.55 0.26 12.96
C GLN A 36 2.64 -0.16 11.49
N VAL A 37 3.62 -1.00 11.17
CA VAL A 37 3.64 -1.73 9.90
C VAL A 37 2.59 -2.81 10.07
N GLN A 38 1.41 -2.59 9.50
CA GLN A 38 0.33 -3.58 9.49
C GLN A 38 0.75 -4.72 8.55
N ALA A 39 1.44 -5.71 9.11
CA ALA A 39 1.80 -6.92 8.39
C ALA A 39 0.52 -7.74 8.16
N GLN A 40 -0.08 -7.63 6.97
CA GLN A 40 -1.10 -8.58 6.52
C GLN A 40 -0.42 -9.87 6.07
N GLY A 41 -0.13 -10.73 7.05
CA GLY A 41 0.76 -11.89 6.88
C GLY A 41 0.18 -13.25 7.25
N THR A 42 -1.08 -13.35 7.68
CA THR A 42 -1.67 -14.65 8.04
C THR A 42 -2.97 -14.85 7.26
N PRO A 43 -3.06 -15.83 6.34
CA PRO A 43 -4.37 -16.20 5.79
C PRO A 43 -5.24 -16.67 6.95
N ALA A 44 -6.34 -15.98 7.19
CA ALA A 44 -7.33 -16.47 8.14
C ALA A 44 -7.82 -17.85 7.66
N LEU A 45 -8.03 -18.78 8.60
CA LEU A 45 -8.52 -20.14 8.33
C LEU A 45 -9.84 -20.15 7.53
N LEU A 46 -10.56 -19.02 7.53
CA LEU A 46 -11.76 -18.73 6.75
C LEU A 46 -11.62 -17.31 6.18
N GLU A 47 -11.01 -17.16 5.01
CA GLU A 47 -11.00 -15.88 4.29
C GLU A 47 -12.35 -15.68 3.60
N PHE A 48 -13.03 -14.55 3.87
CA PHE A 48 -14.32 -14.23 3.25
C PHE A 48 -14.12 -14.02 1.75
N ARG A 49 -14.84 -14.79 0.93
CA ARG A 49 -14.76 -14.74 -0.53
C ARG A 49 -16.08 -14.25 -1.10
N TRP A 50 -16.01 -13.24 -1.95
CA TRP A 50 -17.19 -12.68 -2.66
C TRP A 50 -17.67 -13.59 -3.80
N ASP A 51 -16.81 -14.48 -4.30
CA ASP A 51 -17.13 -15.46 -5.36
C ASP A 51 -16.62 -16.88 -5.00
N ASP A 52 -17.51 -17.87 -5.13
CA ASP A 52 -17.32 -19.30 -4.78
C ASP A 52 -16.82 -20.13 -5.98
N SER A 53 -16.30 -19.48 -7.02
CA SER A 53 -15.71 -20.19 -8.14
C SER A 53 -14.52 -21.06 -7.68
N ARG A 54 -14.53 -22.34 -8.09
CA ARG A 54 -13.48 -23.33 -7.75
C ARG A 54 -12.09 -22.93 -8.25
N ASP A 55 -12.05 -22.02 -9.21
CA ASP A 55 -10.84 -21.58 -9.92
C ASP A 55 -10.19 -20.33 -9.33
N PHE A 56 -10.75 -19.72 -8.27
CA PHE A 56 -10.16 -18.56 -7.62
C PHE A 56 -8.75 -18.85 -7.11
N ARG A 57 -7.81 -17.98 -7.46
CA ARG A 57 -6.42 -18.05 -7.00
C ARG A 57 -6.05 -16.71 -6.38
N LYS A 58 -5.72 -16.72 -5.08
CA LYS A 58 -5.26 -15.52 -4.39
C LYS A 58 -3.86 -15.14 -4.84
N LEU A 59 -3.75 -13.99 -5.49
CA LEU A 59 -2.49 -13.38 -5.83
C LEU A 59 -1.96 -12.56 -4.65
N TYR A 60 -0.64 -12.49 -4.53
CA TYR A 60 0.00 -11.75 -3.45
C TYR A 60 0.12 -10.28 -3.85
N TYR A 61 -0.20 -9.39 -2.90
CA TYR A 61 0.06 -7.97 -3.04
C TYR A 61 0.61 -7.41 -1.73
N PHE A 62 1.18 -6.21 -1.82
CA PHE A 62 1.55 -5.40 -0.68
C PHE A 62 1.07 -3.97 -0.94
N GLN A 63 0.63 -3.27 0.10
CA GLN A 63 0.25 -1.86 0.00
C GLN A 63 0.88 -1.06 1.12
N SER A 64 1.26 0.19 0.84
CA SER A 64 1.94 1.04 1.83
C SER A 64 0.99 1.67 2.86
N SER A 65 -0.27 1.93 2.50
CA SER A 65 -1.32 2.42 3.41
C SER A 65 -2.67 1.79 3.08
N THR A 66 -3.45 1.51 4.11
CA THR A 66 -4.85 1.06 4.05
C THR A 66 -5.85 2.22 4.19
N ARG A 67 -5.43 3.42 4.64
CA ARG A 67 -6.38 4.48 5.02
C ARG A 67 -7.04 5.12 3.80
N GLN A 68 -8.33 5.39 3.89
CA GLN A 68 -9.05 6.20 2.90
C GLN A 68 -8.32 7.51 2.54
N LEU A 69 -8.34 7.88 1.25
CA LEU A 69 -7.78 9.13 0.71
C LEU A 69 -6.29 9.37 0.98
N GLU A 70 -5.56 8.41 1.55
CA GLU A 70 -4.11 8.47 1.69
C GLU A 70 -3.43 8.00 0.39
N ARG A 71 -2.29 8.60 0.04
CA ARG A 71 -1.48 8.11 -1.08
C ARG A 71 -0.87 6.76 -0.69
N ALA A 72 -1.09 5.75 -1.54
CA ALA A 72 -0.55 4.42 -1.34
C ALA A 72 0.14 3.89 -2.60
N GLU A 73 1.19 3.10 -2.35
CA GLU A 73 1.85 2.29 -3.35
C GLU A 73 1.35 0.86 -3.23
N TYR A 74 0.71 0.37 -4.29
CA TYR A 74 0.24 -1.01 -4.41
C TYR A 74 1.23 -1.81 -5.25
N PHE A 75 1.75 -2.89 -4.70
CA PHE A 75 2.62 -3.84 -5.40
C PHE A 75 1.81 -5.08 -5.74
N MET A 76 1.24 -5.12 -6.94
CA MET A 76 0.39 -6.22 -7.41
C MET A 76 1.26 -7.31 -8.01
N MET A 77 1.68 -8.26 -7.18
CA MET A 77 2.74 -9.20 -7.53
C MET A 77 2.23 -10.44 -8.28
N LEU A 78 2.99 -10.82 -9.29
CA LEU A 78 2.89 -12.06 -10.05
C LEU A 78 4.15 -12.88 -9.77
N ARG A 79 4.03 -13.94 -8.97
CA ARG A 79 5.15 -14.85 -8.65
C ARG A 79 5.26 -15.95 -9.71
N PRO A 80 6.40 -16.66 -9.80
CA PRO A 80 6.55 -17.79 -10.72
C PRO A 80 5.45 -18.85 -10.57
N LYS A 81 5.00 -19.13 -9.34
CA LYS A 81 3.94 -20.12 -9.09
C LYS A 81 2.56 -19.69 -9.57
N ASP A 82 2.36 -18.39 -9.79
CA ASP A 82 1.08 -17.82 -10.18
C ASP A 82 0.90 -17.90 -11.72
N ARG A 83 1.94 -18.28 -12.49
CA ARG A 83 1.91 -18.40 -13.96
C ARG A 83 2.68 -19.60 -14.49
N LYS A 84 2.15 -20.27 -15.53
CA LYS A 84 2.83 -21.38 -16.21
C LYS A 84 3.49 -20.99 -17.52
N THR A 85 3.01 -19.91 -18.14
CA THR A 85 3.44 -19.40 -19.45
C THR A 85 3.97 -17.98 -19.32
N ALA A 86 4.70 -17.53 -20.34
CA ALA A 86 5.09 -16.13 -20.46
C ALA A 86 3.85 -15.26 -20.70
N ILE A 87 3.88 -13.99 -20.27
CA ILE A 87 2.75 -13.08 -20.40
C ILE A 87 3.09 -12.03 -21.47
N LEU A 88 2.34 -12.05 -22.57
CA LEU A 88 2.43 -11.05 -23.64
C LEU A 88 1.59 -9.81 -23.33
N LYS A 89 0.43 -10.01 -22.72
CA LYS A 89 -0.52 -8.96 -22.33
C LYS A 89 -1.12 -9.33 -20.99
N LEU A 90 -1.19 -8.37 -20.07
CA LEU A 90 -1.81 -8.52 -18.76
C LEU A 90 -3.00 -7.54 -18.66
N SER A 91 -4.19 -8.07 -18.43
CA SER A 91 -5.40 -7.28 -18.16
C SER A 91 -5.74 -7.38 -16.68
N ILE A 92 -5.86 -6.23 -16.02
CA ILE A 92 -6.27 -6.14 -14.61
C ILE A 92 -7.65 -5.50 -14.58
N SER A 93 -8.65 -6.27 -14.16
CA SER A 93 -10.00 -5.76 -13.91
C SER A 93 -10.05 -5.09 -12.55
N VAL A 94 -10.53 -3.85 -12.54
CA VAL A 94 -10.71 -3.01 -11.36
C VAL A 94 -12.22 -2.95 -11.06
N PRO A 95 -12.65 -3.15 -9.81
CA PRO A 95 -14.06 -3.04 -9.48
C PRO A 95 -14.54 -1.60 -9.69
N ASP A 96 -15.72 -1.43 -10.28
CA ASP A 96 -16.34 -0.12 -10.55
C ASP A 96 -16.54 0.72 -9.28
N TYR A 97 -16.67 0.05 -8.14
CA TYR A 97 -16.80 0.70 -6.84
C TYR A 97 -15.46 1.17 -6.24
N PHE A 98 -14.31 0.83 -6.83
CA PHE A 98 -12.99 1.35 -6.47
C PHE A 98 -12.82 2.78 -7.00
N ASN A 99 -13.40 3.73 -6.26
CA ASN A 99 -13.50 5.13 -6.62
C ASN A 99 -12.16 5.89 -6.42
N SER A 100 -11.14 5.51 -7.18
CA SER A 100 -9.83 6.15 -7.24
C SER A 100 -9.47 6.49 -8.67
N LYS A 101 -8.73 7.60 -8.85
CA LYS A 101 -8.22 8.00 -10.16
C LYS A 101 -6.90 7.27 -10.42
N ILE A 102 -6.88 6.45 -11.47
CA ILE A 102 -5.73 5.69 -11.95
C ILE A 102 -5.33 6.26 -13.31
N THR A 103 -4.10 6.79 -13.39
CA THR A 103 -3.55 7.24 -14.66
C THR A 103 -2.39 6.34 -15.11
N PRO A 104 -2.11 6.24 -16.42
CA PRO A 104 -0.96 5.47 -16.92
C PRO A 104 0.37 5.86 -16.28
N ASP A 105 0.55 7.14 -15.94
CA ASP A 105 1.78 7.67 -15.32
C ASP A 105 1.99 7.19 -13.88
N ASP A 106 0.92 6.76 -13.21
CA ASP A 106 0.97 6.20 -11.85
C ASP A 106 1.36 4.72 -11.83
N LEU A 107 1.48 4.09 -13.01
CA LEU A 107 1.71 2.67 -13.19
C LEU A 107 3.14 2.36 -13.64
N VAL A 108 3.74 1.36 -13.02
CA VAL A 108 5.10 0.90 -13.37
C VAL A 108 5.15 -0.61 -13.37
N LEU A 109 5.62 -1.21 -14.45
CA LEU A 109 5.92 -2.64 -14.51
C LEU A 109 7.32 -2.85 -13.96
N CYS A 110 7.46 -3.70 -12.96
CA CYS A 110 8.74 -3.91 -12.32
C CYS A 110 9.06 -5.38 -12.08
N ARG A 111 10.33 -5.74 -12.27
CA ARG A 111 10.91 -6.95 -11.71
C ARG A 111 11.18 -6.76 -10.23
N MET A 112 10.51 -7.56 -9.41
CA MET A 112 10.58 -7.46 -7.95
C MET A 112 11.69 -8.33 -7.39
N GLU A 113 12.40 -7.78 -6.40
CA GLU A 113 13.14 -8.56 -5.41
C GLU A 113 12.21 -8.74 -4.21
N LEU A 114 11.74 -9.96 -3.99
CA LEU A 114 10.89 -10.28 -2.85
C LEU A 114 11.71 -10.16 -1.56
N GLY A 115 11.23 -9.32 -0.65
CA GLY A 115 11.76 -9.19 0.69
C GLY A 115 11.38 -10.39 1.56
N GLY A 116 12.16 -10.60 2.62
CA GLY A 116 11.87 -11.59 3.66
C GLY A 116 11.67 -10.92 5.02
N MET A 117 11.99 -11.62 6.11
CA MET A 117 11.91 -11.03 7.45
C MET A 117 12.87 -9.85 7.65
N LEU A 118 13.99 -9.84 6.93
CA LEU A 118 15.09 -8.90 7.13
C LEU A 118 15.13 -7.76 6.09
N SER A 119 14.34 -7.86 5.02
CA SER A 119 14.40 -6.93 3.90
C SER A 119 13.01 -6.68 3.35
N ARG A 120 12.75 -5.43 2.95
CA ARG A 120 11.49 -5.06 2.29
C ARG A 120 11.53 -5.46 0.82
N SER A 121 10.36 -5.86 0.30
CA SER A 121 10.19 -6.04 -1.13
C SER A 121 10.43 -4.73 -1.86
N ARG A 122 11.18 -4.77 -2.95
CA ARG A 122 11.54 -3.57 -3.72
C ARG A 122 11.56 -3.86 -5.22
N CYS A 123 11.31 -2.79 -5.96
CA CYS A 123 11.46 -2.79 -7.40
C CYS A 123 12.96 -2.82 -7.75
N LYS A 124 13.44 -3.92 -8.35
CA LYS A 124 14.84 -4.07 -8.74
C LYS A 124 15.13 -3.43 -10.09
N GLU A 125 14.22 -3.63 -11.04
CA GLU A 125 14.38 -3.16 -12.42
C GLU A 125 13.01 -2.79 -12.99
N LYS A 126 12.87 -1.55 -13.46
CA LYS A 126 11.67 -1.10 -14.16
C LYS A 126 11.71 -1.61 -15.58
N LEU A 127 10.64 -2.27 -16.01
CA LEU A 127 10.49 -2.77 -17.37
C LEU A 127 9.66 -1.77 -18.18
N PRO A 128 10.05 -1.50 -19.44
CA PRO A 128 9.23 -0.69 -20.32
C PRO A 128 7.94 -1.44 -20.67
N ALA A 129 6.82 -0.76 -20.49
CA ALA A 129 5.49 -1.26 -20.81
C ALA A 129 4.58 -0.09 -21.12
N VAL A 130 3.65 -0.29 -22.04
CA VAL A 130 2.56 0.64 -22.31
C VAL A 130 1.37 0.26 -21.43
N PHE A 131 0.80 1.26 -20.76
CA PHE A 131 -0.37 1.11 -19.91
C PHE A 131 -1.56 1.81 -20.56
N GLU A 132 -2.65 1.08 -20.76
CA GLU A 132 -3.92 1.63 -21.20
C GLU A 132 -4.95 1.46 -20.09
N VAL A 133 -5.46 2.58 -19.58
CA VAL A 133 -6.52 2.58 -18.56
C VAL A 133 -7.82 2.94 -19.25
N ASN A 134 -8.85 2.12 -19.05
CA ASN A 134 -10.17 2.41 -19.61
C ASN A 134 -10.75 3.71 -19.03
N GLU A 135 -11.52 4.45 -19.83
CA GLU A 135 -12.20 5.69 -19.39
C GLU A 135 -13.06 5.50 -18.14
N LYS A 136 -13.68 4.33 -17.99
CA LYS A 136 -14.50 3.95 -16.83
C LYS A 136 -13.69 3.53 -15.60
N GLN A 137 -12.36 3.47 -15.70
CA GLN A 137 -11.45 3.06 -14.62
C GLN A 137 -11.66 1.60 -14.15
N THR A 138 -12.29 0.75 -14.98
CA THR A 138 -12.62 -0.65 -14.64
C THR A 138 -11.64 -1.68 -15.19
N ALA A 139 -10.68 -1.26 -16.02
CA ALA A 139 -9.70 -2.13 -16.63
C ALA A 139 -8.39 -1.38 -16.87
N ILE A 140 -7.29 -2.06 -16.55
CA ILE A 140 -5.92 -1.64 -16.82
C ILE A 140 -5.31 -2.71 -17.71
N GLU A 141 -4.98 -2.34 -18.93
CA GLU A 141 -4.28 -3.21 -19.88
C GLU A 141 -2.79 -2.85 -19.87
N VAL A 142 -1.96 -3.86 -19.69
CA VAL A 142 -0.51 -3.72 -19.62
C VAL A 142 0.10 -4.49 -20.79
N PHE A 143 0.87 -3.77 -21.59
CA PHE A 143 1.58 -4.27 -22.76
C PHE A 143 3.08 -4.11 -22.56
N PRO A 144 3.77 -5.11 -22.00
CA PRO A 144 5.22 -5.11 -21.87
C PRO A 144 5.89 -5.14 -23.26
N ASP A 145 6.96 -4.38 -23.46
CA ASP A 145 7.74 -4.42 -24.70
C ASP A 145 8.38 -5.79 -24.94
N THR A 146 8.72 -6.48 -23.84
CA THR A 146 9.22 -7.86 -23.84
C THR A 146 8.29 -8.72 -22.99
N PRO A 147 7.85 -9.90 -23.49
CA PRO A 147 6.98 -10.79 -22.71
C PRO A 147 7.55 -11.10 -21.33
N ILE A 148 6.71 -11.01 -20.31
CA ILE A 148 7.12 -11.30 -18.94
C ILE A 148 7.41 -12.81 -18.84
N PRO A 149 8.65 -13.22 -18.51
CA PRO A 149 9.01 -14.63 -18.48
C PRO A 149 8.37 -15.35 -17.29
N THR A 150 8.34 -16.68 -17.35
CA THR A 150 7.83 -17.54 -16.27
C THR A 150 8.67 -17.46 -14.99
N GLY A 151 9.98 -17.16 -15.13
CA GLY A 151 10.90 -17.02 -14.00
C GLY A 151 10.86 -15.64 -13.33
N GLY A 152 11.15 -15.59 -12.03
CA GLY A 152 11.21 -14.36 -11.23
C GLY A 152 9.85 -13.81 -10.80
N THR A 153 9.85 -12.81 -9.93
CA THR A 153 8.62 -12.12 -9.52
C THR A 153 8.54 -10.79 -10.24
N TYR A 154 7.38 -10.49 -10.80
CA TYR A 154 7.09 -9.18 -11.38
C TYR A 154 5.91 -8.57 -10.65
N ALA A 155 5.79 -7.26 -10.68
CA ALA A 155 4.63 -6.58 -10.15
C ALA A 155 4.23 -5.42 -11.07
N VAL A 156 2.93 -5.18 -11.12
CA VAL A 156 2.42 -3.87 -11.51
C VAL A 156 2.39 -3.05 -10.23
N VAL A 157 3.18 -1.98 -10.21
CA VAL A 157 3.23 -1.02 -9.11
C VAL A 157 2.31 0.14 -9.47
N MET A 158 1.38 0.45 -8.59
CA MET A 158 0.41 1.53 -8.77
C MET A 158 0.55 2.52 -7.62
N ASN A 159 0.84 3.79 -7.92
CA ASN A 159 1.00 4.86 -6.94
C ASN A 159 -0.16 5.86 -7.04
N ILE A 160 -1.23 5.60 -6.30
CA ILE A 160 -2.48 6.37 -6.38
C ILE A 160 -2.97 6.77 -4.98
N PHE A 161 -4.04 7.56 -4.91
CA PHE A 161 -4.77 7.76 -3.67
C PHE A 161 -5.76 6.62 -3.44
N ASN A 162 -5.86 6.16 -2.20
CA ASN A 162 -6.85 5.18 -1.77
C ASN A 162 -8.27 5.71 -2.00
N PRO A 163 -9.25 4.84 -2.28
CA PRO A 163 -10.62 5.25 -2.54
C PRO A 163 -11.22 5.93 -1.31
N ASN A 164 -12.28 6.70 -1.52
CA ASN A 164 -13.02 7.34 -0.43
C ASN A 164 -13.92 6.38 0.37
N ARG A 165 -14.07 5.13 -0.09
CA ARG A 165 -14.84 4.08 0.58
C ARG A 165 -13.90 3.04 1.16
N SER A 166 -14.20 2.61 2.37
CA SER A 166 -13.54 1.48 3.02
C SER A 166 -14.19 0.17 2.59
N GLY A 167 -13.47 -0.92 2.79
CA GLY A 167 -13.90 -2.27 2.49
C GLY A 167 -12.93 -3.02 1.58
N MET A 168 -13.37 -4.20 1.16
CA MET A 168 -12.60 -5.11 0.33
C MET A 168 -12.87 -4.85 -1.16
N PHE A 169 -11.81 -4.79 -1.96
CA PHE A 169 -11.86 -4.59 -3.40
C PHE A 169 -11.12 -5.72 -4.10
N GLN A 170 -11.82 -6.46 -4.97
CA GLN A 170 -11.25 -7.57 -5.71
C GLN A 170 -10.79 -7.13 -7.11
N PHE A 171 -9.49 -7.22 -7.37
CA PHE A 171 -8.88 -6.98 -8.67
C PHE A 171 -8.58 -8.32 -9.32
N ASN A 172 -9.04 -8.54 -10.55
CA ASN A 172 -8.81 -9.80 -11.26
C ASN A 172 -7.69 -9.65 -12.28
N ALA A 173 -6.77 -10.60 -12.34
CA ALA A 173 -5.68 -10.63 -13.30
C ALA A 173 -5.97 -11.68 -14.38
N LEU A 174 -5.93 -11.24 -15.64
CA LEU A 174 -5.99 -12.11 -16.81
C LEU A 174 -4.73 -11.90 -17.65
N ALA A 175 -4.19 -12.96 -18.21
CA ALA A 175 -3.00 -12.90 -19.05
C ALA A 175 -3.18 -13.64 -20.36
N GLN A 176 -2.62 -13.07 -21.41
CA GLN A 176 -2.50 -13.71 -22.71
C GLN A 176 -1.08 -14.25 -22.87
N ALA A 177 -0.96 -15.51 -23.28
CA ALA A 177 0.33 -16.13 -23.56
C ALA A 177 0.73 -15.98 -25.04
N PRO A 178 2.04 -15.95 -25.36
CA PRO A 178 2.51 -16.02 -26.74
C PRO A 178 2.09 -17.33 -27.42
N GLY A 179 1.53 -17.24 -28.63
CA GLY A 179 1.18 -18.41 -29.44
C GLY A 179 -0.19 -19.04 -29.16
N ASP A 180 -0.90 -18.59 -28.13
CA ASP A 180 -2.29 -18.98 -27.89
C ASP A 180 -3.27 -18.15 -28.74
N VAL A 181 -4.45 -18.72 -29.01
CA VAL A 181 -5.64 -17.96 -29.48
C VAL A 181 -5.83 -16.76 -28.53
N PRO A 182 -6.27 -15.57 -28.99
CA PRO A 182 -6.34 -14.34 -28.18
C PRO A 182 -7.41 -14.38 -27.07
N VAL A 183 -7.42 -15.42 -26.25
CA VAL A 183 -8.25 -15.61 -25.08
C VAL A 183 -7.35 -15.38 -23.86
N ALA A 184 -7.68 -14.37 -23.06
CA ALA A 184 -6.95 -14.11 -21.83
C ALA A 184 -7.32 -15.17 -20.77
N GLY A 185 -6.31 -15.89 -20.28
CA GLY A 185 -6.46 -16.85 -19.20
C GLY A 185 -6.48 -16.17 -17.84
N TYR A 186 -7.37 -16.61 -16.95
CA TYR A 186 -7.41 -16.10 -15.57
C TYR A 186 -6.19 -16.57 -14.76
N LEU A 187 -5.43 -15.63 -14.21
CA LEU A 187 -4.27 -15.90 -13.35
C LEU A 187 -4.65 -15.98 -11.86
N GLY A 188 -5.61 -15.16 -11.44
CA GLY A 188 -6.00 -15.03 -10.05
C GLY A 188 -6.53 -13.63 -9.72
N SER A 189 -6.73 -13.36 -8.44
CA SER A 189 -7.22 -12.07 -7.96
C SER A 189 -6.43 -11.56 -6.75
N TRP A 190 -6.27 -10.24 -6.68
CA TRP A 190 -5.83 -9.53 -5.48
C TRP A 190 -7.06 -9.01 -4.74
N VAL A 191 -7.14 -9.24 -3.44
CA VAL A 191 -8.25 -8.76 -2.61
C VAL A 191 -7.70 -7.70 -1.65
N ILE A 192 -7.87 -6.44 -2.04
CA ILE A 192 -7.32 -5.25 -1.40
C ILE A 192 -8.26 -4.77 -0.29
N ASP A 193 -7.73 -4.48 0.88
CA ASP A 193 -8.49 -3.97 2.03
C ASP A 193 -8.18 -2.48 2.27
N ILE A 194 -9.20 -1.67 2.47
CA ILE A 194 -9.10 -0.23 2.76
C ILE A 194 -9.87 0.07 4.05
N ASP A 195 -9.19 0.69 5.01
CA ASP A 195 -9.70 1.06 6.34
C ASP A 195 -10.44 2.41 6.32
#